data_AF-A0A2U1Q0L8-F1
#
_entry.id   AF-A0A2U1Q0L8-F1
#
_cell.length_a   1.000
_cell.length_b   1.000
_cell.length_c   1.000
_cell.angle_alpha   90.00
_cell.angle_beta   90.00
_cell.angle_gamma   90.00
#
_symmetry.space_group_name_H-M   'P 1'
#
loop_
_entity.id
_entity.type
_entity.pdbx_description
1 polymer ?
#
loop_
_entity_poly.entity_id
_entity_poly.type
_entity_poly.pdbx_seq_one_letter_code
_entity_poly.pdbx_strand_id
1 'polypeptide(L)'
;MSHIENTFAEHMDGAIETWKLDNEDGMWKTFYDNINEAVDVEACQIYEYTPHKKVNPLLKADGGVWAAYYVFINIVRRRVIVAEFSIISPNSSSDDSRSDDSRSDDDAGRHDYDHREDNIDDDEEEEGKQDGGEEYVLNRI
;
A
#
# COMPACT_ATOMS: atom_id res chain seq x y z
N MET A 1 -24.10 -2.06 1.04
CA MET A 1 -23.79 -2.39 -0.36
C MET A 1 -23.41 -1.18 -1.20
N SER A 2 -24.29 -0.18 -1.31
CA SER A 2 -24.09 1.01 -2.14
C SER A 2 -22.82 1.80 -1.81
N HIS A 3 -22.37 1.78 -0.55
CA HIS A 3 -21.16 2.50 -0.13
C HIS A 3 -19.90 2.05 -0.87
N ILE A 4 -19.58 0.75 -0.84
CA ILE A 4 -18.35 0.20 -1.45
C ILE A 4 -18.35 0.42 -2.96
N GLU A 5 -19.50 0.17 -3.60
CA GLU A 5 -19.67 0.38 -5.04
C GLU A 5 -19.50 1.84 -5.43
N ASN A 6 -20.08 2.77 -4.67
CA ASN A 6 -19.94 4.20 -4.93
C ASN A 6 -18.49 4.66 -4.75
N THR A 7 -17.83 4.24 -3.66
CA THR A 7 -16.43 4.56 -3.40
C THR A 7 -15.52 4.00 -4.49
N PHE A 8 -15.78 2.77 -4.93
CA PHE A 8 -15.07 2.16 -6.05
C PHE A 8 -15.29 2.95 -7.33
N ALA A 9 -16.52 3.30 -7.69
CA ALA A 9 -16.84 4.05 -8.89
C ALA A 9 -16.22 5.47 -8.90
N GLU A 10 -16.15 6.12 -7.74
CA GLU A 10 -15.58 7.46 -7.59
C GLU A 10 -14.05 7.48 -7.76
N HIS A 11 -13.36 6.47 -7.23
CA HIS A 11 -11.89 6.48 -7.15
C HIS A 11 -11.22 5.63 -8.23
N MET A 12 -11.93 4.68 -8.84
CA MET A 12 -11.38 3.75 -9.83
C MET A 12 -11.89 4.01 -11.26
N ASP A 13 -12.39 5.21 -11.55
CA ASP A 13 -12.95 5.58 -12.86
C ASP A 13 -12.00 5.25 -14.03
N GLY A 14 -10.73 5.63 -13.97
CA GLY A 14 -9.73 5.34 -15.01
C GLY A 14 -9.45 3.84 -15.17
N ALA A 15 -9.44 3.08 -14.08
CA ALA A 15 -9.30 1.63 -14.13
C ALA A 15 -10.55 0.96 -14.72
N ILE A 16 -11.74 1.45 -14.38
CA ILE A 16 -13.02 1.00 -14.92
C ILE A 16 -13.10 1.27 -16.42
N GLU A 17 -12.68 2.44 -16.88
CA GLU A 17 -12.63 2.77 -18.30
C GLU A 17 -11.66 1.85 -19.05
N THR A 18 -10.47 1.64 -18.50
CA THR A 18 -9.47 0.74 -19.09
C THR A 18 -9.99 -0.70 -19.17
N TRP A 19 -10.61 -1.20 -18.09
CA TRP A 19 -11.19 -2.54 -18.05
C TRP A 19 -12.23 -2.79 -19.15
N LYS A 20 -13.08 -1.79 -19.42
CA LYS A 20 -14.12 -1.86 -20.46
C LYS A 20 -13.57 -1.99 -21.88
N LEU A 21 -12.31 -1.64 -22.12
CA LEU A 21 -11.69 -1.80 -23.44
C LEU A 21 -11.48 -3.28 -23.78
N ASP A 22 -11.23 -4.12 -22.77
CA ASP A 22 -10.86 -5.53 -22.94
C ASP A 22 -11.95 -6.50 -22.46
N ASN A 23 -12.98 -6.02 -21.76
CA ASN A 23 -13.99 -6.85 -21.11
C ASN A 23 -15.42 -6.31 -21.35
N GLU A 24 -16.36 -7.22 -21.63
CA GLU A 24 -17.78 -6.87 -21.81
C GLU A 24 -18.49 -6.59 -20.48
N ASP A 25 -18.08 -7.29 -19.41
CA ASP A 25 -18.64 -7.11 -18.07
C ASP A 25 -17.98 -5.93 -17.33
N GLY A 26 -18.76 -5.25 -16.50
CA GLY A 26 -18.27 -4.16 -15.67
C GLY A 26 -17.31 -4.66 -14.58
N MET A 27 -16.16 -4.01 -14.43
CA MET A 27 -15.11 -4.37 -13.46
C MET A 27 -15.67 -4.60 -12.04
N TRP A 28 -16.53 -3.68 -11.58
CA TRP A 28 -17.18 -3.81 -10.27
C TRP A 28 -18.02 -5.08 -10.15
N LYS A 29 -18.83 -5.37 -11.19
CA LYS A 29 -19.67 -6.57 -11.21
C LYS A 29 -18.81 -7.83 -11.15
N THR A 30 -17.78 -7.92 -11.99
CA THR A 30 -16.86 -9.07 -11.99
C THR A 30 -16.18 -9.25 -10.64
N PHE A 31 -15.69 -8.16 -10.03
CA PHE A 31 -15.10 -8.19 -8.69
C PHE A 31 -16.12 -8.67 -7.65
N TYR A 32 -17.32 -8.10 -7.67
CA TYR A 32 -18.37 -8.41 -6.73
C TYR A 32 -18.85 -9.86 -6.82
N ASP A 33 -19.09 -10.36 -8.02
CA ASP A 33 -19.56 -11.73 -8.26
C ASP A 33 -18.53 -12.75 -7.74
N ASN A 34 -17.23 -12.50 -7.94
CA ASN A 34 -16.16 -13.34 -7.42
C ASN A 34 -16.12 -13.37 -5.88
N ILE A 35 -16.28 -12.21 -5.23
CA ILE A 35 -16.36 -12.17 -3.77
C ILE A 35 -17.62 -12.89 -3.28
N ASN A 36 -18.76 -12.64 -3.92
CA ASN A 36 -20.03 -13.24 -3.54
C ASN A 36 -20.03 -14.77 -3.67
N GLU A 37 -19.42 -15.32 -4.72
CA GLU A 37 -19.23 -16.75 -4.85
C GLU A 37 -18.40 -17.31 -3.67
N ALA A 38 -17.29 -16.63 -3.35
CA ALA A 38 -16.35 -17.08 -2.34
C ALA A 38 -16.92 -17.03 -0.92
N VAL A 39 -17.59 -15.94 -0.54
CA VAL A 39 -18.00 -15.69 0.86
C VAL A 39 -19.48 -15.50 1.07
N ASP A 40 -20.33 -15.45 0.05
CA ASP A 40 -21.76 -15.09 0.17
C ASP A 40 -21.92 -13.76 0.92
N VAL A 41 -21.85 -12.66 0.16
CA VAL A 41 -21.70 -11.31 0.72
C VAL A 41 -22.91 -10.92 1.55
N GLU A 42 -24.11 -11.38 1.19
CA GLU A 42 -25.34 -11.13 1.96
C GLU A 42 -25.28 -11.72 3.39
N ALA A 43 -24.50 -12.77 3.59
CA ALA A 43 -24.26 -13.39 4.90
C ALA A 43 -23.00 -12.84 5.61
N CYS A 44 -22.32 -11.84 5.04
CA CYS A 44 -21.11 -11.25 5.62
C CYS A 44 -21.43 -10.10 6.59
N GLN A 45 -20.60 -9.99 7.63
CA GLN A 45 -20.38 -8.72 8.31
C GLN A 45 -19.29 -7.98 7.55
N ILE A 46 -19.60 -6.76 7.09
CA ILE A 46 -18.68 -5.97 6.27
C ILE A 46 -18.16 -4.79 7.09
N TYR A 47 -16.85 -4.60 7.02
CA TYR A 47 -16.18 -3.50 7.67
C TYR A 47 -15.34 -2.73 6.66
N GLU A 48 -15.32 -1.42 6.81
CA GLU A 48 -14.34 -0.54 6.21
C GLU A 48 -13.23 -0.28 7.23
N TYR A 49 -12.00 -0.43 6.78
CA TYR A 49 -10.80 -0.16 7.55
C TYR A 49 -10.05 1.00 6.90
N THR A 50 -9.83 2.05 7.67
CA THR A 50 -8.99 3.19 7.27
C THR A 50 -7.68 3.08 8.06
N PRO A 51 -6.61 2.54 7.46
CA PRO A 51 -5.34 2.45 8.17
C PRO A 51 -4.78 3.85 8.42
N HIS A 52 -4.15 4.00 9.57
CA HIS A 52 -3.45 5.24 9.88
C HIS A 52 -2.30 5.46 8.90
N LYS A 53 -2.09 6.72 8.48
CA LYS A 53 -1.06 7.09 7.50
C LYS A 53 0.35 6.65 7.93
N LYS A 54 0.62 6.66 9.25
CA LYS A 54 1.90 6.24 9.82
C LYS A 54 2.09 4.73 9.92
N VAL A 55 1.13 3.90 9.50
CA VAL A 55 1.28 2.44 9.52
C VAL A 55 0.96 1.80 8.18
N ASN A 56 0.19 2.45 7.31
CA ASN A 56 -0.08 1.94 5.97
C ASN A 56 1.17 2.05 5.07
N PRO A 57 1.80 0.95 4.64
CA PRO A 57 2.95 1.01 3.74
C PRO A 57 2.69 1.75 2.43
N LEU A 58 1.44 1.76 1.95
CA LEU A 58 1.05 2.41 0.70
C LEU A 58 0.72 3.89 0.85
N LEU A 59 0.34 4.33 2.05
CA LEU A 59 0.24 5.77 2.37
C LEU A 59 1.56 6.33 2.91
N LYS A 60 2.45 5.47 3.41
CA LYS A 60 3.84 5.78 3.77
C LYS A 60 4.73 5.92 2.56
N ALA A 61 4.56 5.04 1.57
CA ALA A 61 5.25 5.16 0.31
C ALA A 61 4.91 6.55 -0.24
N ASP A 62 5.95 7.33 -0.50
CA ASP A 62 5.81 8.62 -1.17
C ASP A 62 4.88 8.40 -2.37
N GLY A 63 3.76 9.13 -2.43
CA GLY A 63 2.82 9.05 -3.55
C GLY A 63 1.51 8.33 -3.30
N GLY A 64 1.25 7.73 -2.14
CA GLY A 64 -0.10 7.25 -1.80
C GLY A 64 -1.15 8.37 -1.85
N VAL A 65 -2.08 8.31 -2.81
CA VAL A 65 -3.14 9.34 -2.99
C VAL A 65 -4.37 8.96 -2.17
N TRP A 66 -4.77 7.70 -2.29
CA TRP A 66 -5.99 7.20 -1.67
C TRP A 66 -5.88 5.68 -1.47
N ALA A 67 -6.46 5.18 -0.39
CA ALA A 67 -6.64 3.75 -0.18
C ALA A 67 -7.88 3.48 0.66
N ALA A 68 -8.62 2.43 0.32
CA ALA A 68 -9.71 1.89 1.12
C ALA A 68 -9.57 0.38 1.26
N TYR A 69 -9.87 -0.11 2.46
CA TYR A 69 -9.81 -1.53 2.81
C TYR A 69 -11.20 -1.97 3.24
N TYR A 70 -11.67 -3.07 2.67
CA TYR A 70 -12.95 -3.67 3.01
C TYR A 70 -12.74 -5.10 3.47
N VAL A 71 -13.30 -5.44 4.63
CA VAL A 71 -13.20 -6.76 5.24
C VAL A 71 -14.56 -7.42 5.23
N PHE A 72 -14.69 -8.51 4.49
CA PHE A 72 -15.89 -9.33 4.39
C PHE A 72 -15.74 -10.56 5.28
N ILE A 73 -16.49 -10.63 6.37
CA ILE A 73 -16.41 -11.72 7.34
C ILE A 73 -17.68 -12.56 7.26
N ASN A 74 -17.57 -13.77 6.72
CA ASN A 74 -18.64 -14.78 6.82
C ASN A 74 -18.29 -15.81 7.89
N ILE A 75 -18.90 -15.68 9.06
CA ILE A 75 -18.69 -16.59 10.19
C ILE A 75 -19.22 -18.01 9.93
N VAL A 76 -20.28 -18.14 9.12
CA VAL A 76 -20.91 -19.43 8.79
C VAL A 76 -19.99 -20.25 7.89
N ARG A 77 -19.40 -19.61 6.87
CA ARG A 77 -18.42 -20.22 5.97
C ARG A 77 -17.01 -20.26 6.56
N ARG A 78 -16.76 -19.59 7.69
CA ARG A 78 -15.44 -19.40 8.33
C ARG A 78 -14.41 -18.80 7.35
N ARG A 79 -14.82 -17.80 6.58
CA ARG A 79 -13.99 -17.14 5.57
C ARG A 79 -13.93 -15.64 5.82
N VAL A 80 -12.77 -15.08 5.50
CA VAL A 80 -12.53 -13.64 5.50
C VAL A 80 -11.92 -13.28 4.15
N ILE A 81 -12.46 -12.26 3.50
CA ILE A 81 -11.84 -11.61 2.34
C ILE A 81 -11.48 -10.19 2.74
N VAL A 82 -10.26 -9.78 2.44
CA VAL A 82 -9.83 -8.39 2.50
C VAL A 82 -9.68 -7.90 1.07
N ALA A 83 -10.47 -6.90 0.71
CA ALA A 83 -10.34 -6.19 -0.55
C ALA A 83 -9.67 -4.85 -0.30
N GLU A 84 -8.67 -4.55 -1.11
CA GLU A 84 -7.94 -3.30 -1.05
C GLU A 84 -8.05 -2.59 -2.40
N PHE A 85 -8.35 -1.31 -2.35
CA PHE A 85 -8.34 -0.41 -3.49
C PHE A 85 -7.41 0.74 -3.16
N SER A 86 -6.45 1.04 -4.03
CA SER A 86 -5.51 2.12 -3.80
C SER A 86 -5.11 2.83 -5.09
N ILE A 87 -4.78 4.11 -4.96
CA ILE A 87 -4.24 4.95 -6.01
C ILE A 87 -2.87 5.44 -5.55
N ILE A 88 -1.87 5.24 -6.40
CA ILE A 88 -0.50 5.69 -6.19
C ILE A 88 -0.16 6.72 -7.27
N SER A 89 0.38 7.86 -6.86
CA SER A 89 0.91 8.89 -7.75
C SER A 89 2.34 8.52 -8.16
N PRO A 90 2.64 8.47 -9.47
CA PRO A 90 3.97 8.12 -9.95
C PRO A 90 5.05 9.21 -9.72
N ASN A 91 4.69 10.41 -9.27
CA ASN A 91 5.60 11.59 -9.21
C ASN A 91 6.09 11.98 -7.80
N SER A 92 6.03 11.08 -6.83
CA SER A 92 6.37 11.41 -5.44
C SER A 92 7.85 11.32 -5.11
N SER A 93 8.65 10.60 -5.92
CA SER A 93 10.10 10.64 -5.87
C SER A 93 10.61 11.71 -6.84
N SER A 94 10.60 12.97 -6.42
CA SER A 94 11.54 13.94 -6.99
C SER A 94 12.93 13.61 -6.47
N ASP A 95 13.53 12.53 -6.95
CA ASP A 95 14.98 12.42 -7.00
C ASP A 95 15.40 12.93 -8.39
N ASP A 96 15.66 14.23 -8.44
CA ASP A 96 16.23 14.96 -9.58
C ASP A 96 17.71 14.57 -9.75
N SER A 97 18.00 13.27 -9.69
CA SER A 97 19.27 12.69 -10.07
C SER A 97 19.32 12.63 -11.59
N ARG A 98 19.31 13.81 -12.22
CA ARG A 98 20.02 14.03 -13.47
C ARG A 98 21.49 13.75 -13.19
N SER A 99 21.85 12.49 -13.24
CA SER A 99 23.24 12.07 -13.39
C SER A 99 23.71 12.63 -14.73
N ASP A 100 24.24 13.85 -14.67
CA ASP A 100 25.08 14.44 -15.70
C ASP A 100 26.30 13.52 -15.82
N ASP A 101 26.22 12.60 -16.77
CA ASP A 101 27.24 11.61 -17.09
C ASP A 101 28.43 12.32 -17.77
N SER A 102 29.09 13.20 -17.00
CA SER A 102 30.36 13.80 -17.35
C SER A 102 31.45 12.78 -17.09
N ARG A 103 31.67 11.92 -18.09
CA ARG A 103 32.84 11.05 -18.21
C ARG A 103 34.10 11.88 -18.04
N SER A 104 34.78 11.74 -16.90
CA SER A 104 36.21 12.02 -16.78
C SER A 104 36.92 10.69 -16.74
N ASP A 105 37.49 10.32 -17.88
CA ASP A 105 38.44 9.21 -18.01
C ASP A 105 39.74 9.56 -17.26
N ASP A 106 40.19 8.59 -16.46
CA ASP A 106 41.57 8.22 -16.16
C ASP A 106 42.54 9.23 -15.52
N ASP A 107 42.91 8.99 -14.25
CA ASP A 107 44.32 8.73 -13.92
C ASP A 107 44.47 7.87 -12.65
N ALA A 108 45.13 6.73 -12.81
CA ALA A 108 45.37 5.73 -11.78
C ALA A 108 46.70 6.01 -11.06
N GLY A 109 46.63 6.61 -9.88
CA GLY A 109 47.78 6.83 -9.00
C GLY A 109 47.73 5.96 -7.75
N ARG A 110 48.51 4.87 -7.74
CA ARG A 110 48.78 3.99 -6.58
C ARG A 110 49.26 4.79 -5.35
N HIS A 111 48.78 4.44 -4.16
CA HIS A 111 49.64 4.45 -2.96
C HIS A 111 49.21 3.40 -1.93
N ASP A 112 50.19 2.61 -1.51
CA ASP A 112 50.13 1.42 -0.69
C ASP A 112 50.14 1.71 0.84
N TYR A 113 49.49 0.79 1.58
CA TYR A 113 49.55 0.34 3.00
C TYR A 113 49.71 1.35 4.17
N ASP A 114 48.86 1.28 5.21
CA ASP A 114 49.13 0.52 6.45
C ASP A 114 48.08 0.70 7.59
N HIS A 115 47.77 -0.42 8.27
CA HIS A 115 47.39 -0.61 9.69
C HIS A 115 46.39 0.29 10.46
N ARG A 116 45.29 -0.33 10.98
CA ARG A 116 45.09 -0.68 12.42
C ARG A 116 43.74 -1.35 12.70
N GLU A 117 43.78 -2.35 13.58
CA GLU A 117 42.66 -3.11 14.15
C GLU A 117 41.99 -2.37 15.34
N ASP A 118 40.73 -2.77 15.59
CA ASP A 118 39.96 -2.83 16.85
C ASP A 118 39.47 -1.57 17.58
N ASN A 119 38.14 -1.54 17.81
CA ASN A 119 37.40 -1.43 19.09
C ASN A 119 35.90 -1.26 18.74
N ILE A 120 35.03 -2.27 18.89
CA ILE A 120 34.28 -2.69 20.10
C ILE A 120 33.47 -1.56 20.76
N ASP A 121 32.15 -1.75 20.63
CA ASP A 121 30.99 -1.45 21.48
C ASP A 121 30.80 -0.06 22.09
N ASP A 122 29.66 0.56 21.75
CA ASP A 122 28.79 1.19 22.75
C ASP A 122 27.32 1.04 22.32
N ASP A 123 26.60 0.20 23.06
CA ASP A 123 25.15 0.03 23.04
C ASP A 123 24.49 1.35 23.46
N GLU A 124 23.89 2.09 22.52
CA GLU A 124 22.87 3.08 22.87
C GLU A 124 21.51 2.38 22.92
N GLU A 125 21.07 2.05 24.15
CA GLU A 125 19.68 1.71 24.44
C GLU A 125 18.77 2.87 24.02
N GLU A 126 18.17 2.80 22.83
CA GLU A 126 17.06 3.66 22.48
C GLU A 126 15.88 3.33 23.40
N GLU A 127 15.65 4.20 24.39
CA GLU A 127 14.46 4.22 25.20
C GLU A 127 13.21 4.14 24.32
N GLY A 128 12.51 3.02 24.41
CA GLY A 128 11.24 2.81 23.74
C GLY A 128 10.24 3.89 24.13
N LYS A 129 10.07 4.88 23.25
CA LYS A 129 8.87 5.71 23.25
C LYS A 129 7.69 4.75 23.07
N GLN A 130 6.94 4.56 24.14
CA GLN A 130 5.59 4.00 24.06
C GLN A 130 4.78 4.96 23.19
N ASP A 131 4.74 4.66 21.89
CA ASP A 131 3.83 5.29 20.96
C ASP A 131 2.43 4.99 21.46
N GLY A 132 1.74 6.04 21.92
CA GLY A 132 0.39 5.92 22.46
C GLY A 132 -0.47 5.23 21.42
N GLY A 133 -1.02 4.07 21.78
CA GLY A 133 -1.68 3.16 20.85
C GLY A 133 -2.59 3.89 19.87
N GLU A 134 -2.14 4.00 18.62
CA GLU A 134 -2.90 4.66 17.58
C GLU A 134 -4.17 3.83 17.33
N GLU A 135 -5.33 4.45 17.56
CA GLU A 135 -6.64 3.79 17.52
C GLU A 135 -6.98 3.40 16.07
N TYR A 136 -7.04 2.09 15.82
CA TYR A 136 -7.49 1.56 14.54
C TYR A 136 -9.01 1.69 14.42
N VAL A 137 -9.47 2.41 13.40
CA VAL A 137 -10.90 2.60 13.16
C VAL A 137 -11.41 1.54 12.18
N LEU A 138 -12.24 0.62 12.69
CA LEU A 138 -13.03 -0.32 11.90
C LEU A 138 -14.49 0.13 11.94
N ASN A 139 -14.99 0.62 10.80
CA ASN A 139 -16.38 1.05 10.66
C ASN A 139 -17.18 -0.09 10.05
N ARG A 140 -18.25 -0.51 10.72
CA ARG A 140 -19.21 -1.45 10.12
C ARG A 140 -20.09 -0.71 9.12
N ILE A 141 -20.26 -1.25 7.93
CA ILE A 141 -21.00 -0.63 6.81
C ILE A 141 -22.05 -1.55 6.20
#